data_AF-A0A1Y1KRS8-F1
#
_entry.id   AF-A0A1Y1KRS8-F1
#
_cell.length_a   1.000
_cell.length_b   1.000
_cell.length_c   1.000
_cell.angle_alpha   90.00
_cell.angle_beta   90.00
_cell.angle_gamma   90.00
#
_symmetry.space_group_name_H-M   'P 1'
#
loop_
_entity.id
_entity.type
_entity.pdbx_description
1 polymer ?
#
loop_
_entity_poly.entity_id
_entity_poly.type
_entity_poly.pdbx_seq_one_letter_code
_entity_poly.pdbx_strand_id
1 'polypeptide(L)'
;KVGVDCVQYLKEQRFPPMTFIPLDNIKVNAVNTAIKGFSGARLTIDTINFDTSVERAVSYACGSSVVCDSLSIAKHICYDKKIPVKAVTLEGYIIHKAGLMTGGRGPEPKGGKRKFEEIDVQNLQRMAMKL
;
A
#
# COMPACT_ATOMS: atom_id res chain seq x y z
N LYS A 1 20.87 8.84 -12.86
CA LYS A 1 21.40 8.36 -14.17
C LYS A 1 21.06 6.89 -14.38
N VAL A 2 21.41 6.00 -13.44
CA VAL A 2 21.10 4.55 -13.49
C VAL A 2 19.69 4.19 -13.98
N GLY A 3 18.63 4.82 -13.46
CA GLY A 3 17.26 4.52 -13.90
C GLY A 3 17.00 4.79 -15.38
N VAL A 4 17.62 5.82 -15.96
CA VAL A 4 17.53 6.12 -17.40
C VAL A 4 18.27 5.06 -18.21
N ASP A 5 19.44 4.63 -17.73
CA ASP A 5 20.25 3.60 -18.38
C ASP A 5 19.49 2.25 -18.39
N CYS A 6 18.81 1.89 -17.29
CA CYS A 6 17.94 0.72 -17.23
C CYS A 6 16.76 0.82 -18.21
N VAL A 7 16.11 1.99 -18.32
CA VAL A 7 15.04 2.20 -19.30
C VAL A 7 15.54 2.04 -20.73
N GLN A 8 16.73 2.56 -21.03
CA GLN A 8 17.35 2.41 -22.34
C GLN A 8 17.62 0.94 -22.66
N TYR A 9 18.20 0.20 -21.72
CA TYR A 9 18.44 -1.24 -21.86
C TYR A 9 17.14 -2.03 -22.14
N LEU A 10 16.06 -1.77 -21.38
CA LEU A 10 14.78 -2.46 -21.59
C LEU A 10 14.21 -2.21 -23.00
N LYS A 11 14.37 -0.98 -23.52
CA LYS A 11 13.94 -0.63 -24.89
C LYS A 11 14.74 -1.38 -25.95
N GLU A 12 16.06 -1.41 -25.81
CA GLU A 12 16.96 -2.10 -26.75
C GLU A 12 16.67 -3.60 -26.82
N GLN A 13 16.38 -4.22 -25.68
CA GLN A 13 16.03 -5.63 -25.58
C GLN A 13 14.54 -5.94 -25.85
N ARG A 14 13.72 -4.91 -26.14
CA ARG A 14 12.27 -5.03 -26.36
C ARG A 14 11.52 -5.70 -25.20
N PHE A 15 11.98 -5.47 -23.96
CA PHE A 15 11.26 -5.92 -22.77
C PHE A 15 10.02 -5.05 -22.50
N PRO A 16 9.01 -5.59 -21.79
CA PRO A 16 7.86 -4.81 -21.35
C PRO A 16 8.27 -3.59 -20.49
N PRO A 17 7.51 -2.48 -20.54
CA PRO A 17 7.78 -1.31 -19.72
C PRO A 17 7.79 -1.64 -18.22
N MET A 18 8.74 -1.05 -17.49
CA MET A 18 8.85 -1.17 -16.03
C MET A 18 8.92 0.21 -15.38
N THR A 19 8.46 0.31 -14.13
CA THR A 19 8.51 1.54 -13.35
C THR A 19 9.73 1.53 -12.44
N PHE A 20 10.56 2.58 -12.56
CA PHE A 20 11.70 2.81 -11.67
C PHE A 20 11.39 3.94 -10.70
N ILE A 21 11.68 3.71 -9.42
CA ILE A 21 11.50 4.70 -8.35
C ILE A 21 12.89 5.22 -7.93
N PRO A 22 13.25 6.48 -8.25
CA PRO A 22 14.57 7.03 -7.96
C PRO A 22 14.69 7.44 -6.48
N LEU A 23 15.45 6.68 -5.67
CA LEU A 23 15.56 6.91 -4.21
C LEU A 23 16.21 8.25 -3.83
N ASP A 24 17.09 8.76 -4.68
CA ASP A 24 17.80 10.03 -4.49
C ASP A 24 16.83 11.23 -4.46
N ASN A 25 15.88 11.28 -5.39
CA ASN A 25 14.98 12.43 -5.58
C ASN A 25 13.48 12.10 -5.37
N ILE A 26 13.17 10.98 -4.71
CA ILE A 26 11.77 10.62 -4.44
C ILE A 26 11.14 11.61 -3.45
N LYS A 27 9.99 12.18 -3.82
CA LYS A 27 9.21 13.04 -2.92
C LYS A 27 8.22 12.19 -2.14
N VAL A 28 8.34 12.24 -0.82
CA VAL A 28 7.45 11.53 0.10
C VAL A 28 6.56 12.57 0.78
N ASN A 29 5.25 12.30 0.83
CA ASN A 29 4.31 13.17 1.54
C ASN A 29 4.37 12.90 3.03
N ALA A 30 4.17 13.94 3.84
CA ALA A 30 4.07 13.79 5.28
C ALA A 30 2.90 12.87 5.66
N VAL A 31 3.14 12.05 6.68
CA VAL A 31 2.16 11.11 7.22
C VAL A 31 1.07 11.87 7.96
N ASN A 32 -0.20 11.56 7.68
CA ASN A 32 -1.32 12.18 8.38
C ASN A 32 -1.49 11.53 9.77
N THR A 33 -1.06 12.25 10.81
CA THR A 33 -1.12 11.78 12.20
C THR A 33 -2.53 11.77 12.78
N ALA A 34 -3.52 12.38 12.13
CA ALA A 34 -4.91 12.43 12.59
C ALA A 34 -5.55 11.03 12.74
N ILE A 35 -4.95 9.99 12.14
CA ILE A 35 -5.47 8.63 12.22
C ILE A 35 -5.08 7.89 13.50
N LYS A 36 -4.07 8.37 14.25
CA LYS A 36 -3.59 7.70 15.47
C LYS A 36 -4.64 7.56 16.58
N GLY A 37 -5.74 8.30 16.52
CA GLY A 37 -6.84 8.23 17.50
C GLY A 37 -7.96 7.23 17.18
N PHE A 38 -7.89 6.51 16.05
CA PHE A 38 -8.95 5.58 15.63
C PHE A 38 -8.57 4.14 15.94
N SER A 39 -9.32 3.51 16.85
CA SER A 39 -9.19 2.07 17.08
C SER A 39 -9.54 1.29 15.80
N GLY A 40 -8.69 0.33 15.44
CA GLY A 40 -8.84 -0.46 14.22
C GLY A 40 -8.46 0.26 12.92
N ALA A 41 -7.69 1.35 13.01
CA ALA A 41 -7.06 2.00 11.86
C ALA A 41 -5.55 2.19 12.10
N ARG A 42 -4.75 1.91 11.07
CA ARG A 42 -3.27 1.93 11.15
C ARG A 42 -2.69 2.55 9.89
N LEU A 43 -1.62 3.33 10.01
CA LEU A 43 -0.87 3.79 8.84
C LEU A 43 -0.34 2.58 8.08
N THR A 44 -0.44 2.59 6.76
CA THR A 44 -0.03 1.42 5.97
C THR A 44 1.46 1.12 6.11
N ILE A 45 2.30 2.15 6.22
CA ILE A 45 3.74 1.97 6.42
C ILE A 45 4.06 1.21 7.73
N ASP A 46 3.27 1.42 8.78
CA ASP A 46 3.43 0.74 10.08
C ASP A 46 2.99 -0.73 10.02
N THR A 47 2.47 -1.20 8.88
CA THR A 47 2.01 -2.59 8.69
C THR A 47 2.93 -3.42 7.80
N ILE A 48 4.10 -2.88 7.43
CA ILE A 48 5.04 -3.52 6.52
C ILE A 48 6.43 -3.57 7.17
N ASN A 49 7.08 -4.72 7.11
CA ASN A 49 8.48 -4.87 7.50
C ASN A 49 9.38 -4.69 6.27
N PHE A 50 10.39 -3.81 6.37
CA PHE A 50 11.32 -3.52 5.28
C PHE A 50 12.66 -3.01 5.83
N ASP A 51 13.70 -3.06 4.99
CA ASP A 51 15.01 -2.51 5.32
C ASP A 51 14.97 -0.97 5.28
N THR A 52 15.57 -0.31 6.27
CA THR A 52 15.64 1.16 6.36
C THR A 52 16.22 1.83 5.11
N SER A 53 17.10 1.15 4.36
CA SER A 53 17.66 1.64 3.09
C SER A 53 16.60 1.93 2.02
N VAL A 54 15.42 1.32 2.11
CA VAL A 54 14.31 1.52 1.16
C VAL A 54 13.12 2.28 1.76
N GLU A 55 13.27 2.86 2.96
CA GLU A 55 12.19 3.53 3.69
C GLU A 55 11.49 4.61 2.85
N ARG A 56 12.25 5.41 2.11
CA ARG A 56 11.68 6.46 1.25
C ARG A 56 10.79 5.88 0.14
N ALA A 57 11.19 4.77 -0.47
CA ALA A 57 10.37 4.09 -1.49
C ALA A 57 9.10 3.47 -0.89
N VAL A 58 9.21 2.83 0.28
CA VAL A 58 8.03 2.25 0.95
C VAL A 58 7.06 3.35 1.37
N SER A 59 7.57 4.46 1.89
CA SER A 59 6.77 5.64 2.25
C SER A 59 6.08 6.25 1.05
N TYR A 60 6.75 6.33 -0.10
CA TYR A 60 6.14 6.77 -1.35
C TYR A 60 5.04 5.82 -1.83
N ALA A 61 5.28 4.50 -1.77
CA ALA A 61 4.31 3.50 -2.19
C ALA A 61 3.05 3.47 -1.30
N CYS A 62 3.23 3.60 0.02
CA CYS A 62 2.11 3.72 0.96
C CYS A 62 1.39 5.07 0.83
N GLY A 63 2.15 6.15 0.59
CA GLY A 63 1.61 7.51 0.60
C GLY A 63 0.88 7.80 1.91
N SER A 64 -0.37 8.27 1.82
CA SER A 64 -1.22 8.52 2.99
C SER A 64 -2.33 7.48 3.13
N SER A 65 -2.04 6.22 2.78
CA SER A 65 -3.00 5.14 2.95
C SER A 65 -3.08 4.67 4.40
N VAL A 66 -4.25 4.17 4.76
CA VAL A 66 -4.55 3.66 6.09
C VAL A 66 -5.29 2.35 5.96
N VAL A 67 -4.82 1.35 6.70
CA VAL A 67 -5.46 0.05 6.80
C VAL A 67 -6.51 0.14 7.89
N CYS A 68 -7.74 -0.22 7.57
CA CYS A 68 -8.88 -0.25 8.47
C CYS A 68 -9.37 -1.69 8.63
N ASP A 69 -9.74 -2.09 9.83
CA ASP A 69 -10.20 -3.47 10.06
C ASP A 69 -11.55 -3.74 9.40
N SER A 70 -12.41 -2.72 9.28
CA SER A 70 -13.75 -2.84 8.68
C SER A 70 -14.12 -1.65 7.79
N LEU A 71 -15.14 -1.86 6.95
CA LEU A 71 -15.72 -0.79 6.14
C LEU A 71 -16.41 0.30 6.97
N SER A 72 -16.97 -0.04 8.15
CA SER A 72 -17.58 0.96 9.03
C SER A 72 -16.54 1.95 9.56
N ILE A 73 -15.36 1.47 9.96
CA ILE A 73 -14.24 2.32 10.40
C ILE A 73 -13.77 3.22 9.25
N ALA A 74 -13.59 2.65 8.05
CA ALA A 74 -13.16 3.41 6.87
C ALA A 74 -14.17 4.53 6.52
N LYS A 75 -15.47 4.24 6.53
CA LYS A 75 -16.53 5.24 6.31
C LYS A 75 -16.51 6.33 7.37
N HIS A 76 -16.35 5.95 8.64
CA HIS A 76 -16.30 6.92 9.73
C HIS A 76 -15.14 7.91 9.56
N ILE A 77 -13.96 7.43 9.20
CA ILE A 77 -12.77 8.26 8.97
C ILE A 77 -12.97 9.18 7.75
N CYS A 78 -13.40 8.62 6.62
CA CYS A 78 -13.43 9.35 5.35
C CYS A 78 -14.67 10.27 5.20
N TYR A 79 -15.84 9.85 5.69
CA TYR A 79 -17.10 10.57 5.45
C TYR A 79 -17.56 11.36 6.67
N ASP A 80 -17.55 10.77 7.87
CA ASP A 80 -18.03 11.47 9.07
C ASP A 80 -16.99 12.48 9.57
N LYS A 81 -15.75 12.01 9.73
CA LYS A 81 -14.62 12.84 10.21
C LYS A 81 -13.94 13.63 9.09
N LYS A 82 -14.28 13.34 7.83
CA LYS A 82 -13.78 14.02 6.62
C LYS A 82 -12.26 14.11 6.56
N ILE A 83 -11.55 13.08 7.06
CA ILE A 83 -10.09 13.06 7.05
C ILE A 83 -9.63 12.63 5.64
N PRO A 84 -8.77 13.41 4.95
CA PRO A 84 -8.40 13.18 3.55
C PRO A 84 -7.32 12.09 3.43
N VAL A 85 -7.71 10.84 3.65
CA VAL A 85 -6.85 9.65 3.55
C VAL A 85 -7.38 8.65 2.55
N LYS A 86 -6.51 7.74 2.08
CA LYS A 86 -6.92 6.57 1.31
C LYS A 86 -7.15 5.40 2.27
N ALA A 87 -8.38 5.15 2.66
CA ALA A 87 -8.71 4.06 3.57
C ALA A 87 -8.85 2.74 2.80
N VAL A 88 -8.18 1.68 3.26
CA VAL A 88 -8.21 0.33 2.67
C VAL A 88 -8.63 -0.64 3.76
N THR A 89 -9.63 -1.48 3.51
CA THR A 89 -10.11 -2.47 4.48
C THR A 89 -9.46 -3.84 4.29
N LEU A 90 -9.48 -4.68 5.33
CA LEU A 90 -9.01 -6.08 5.24
C LEU A 90 -9.80 -6.91 4.22
N GLU A 91 -11.05 -6.56 3.96
CA GLU A 91 -11.89 -7.19 2.94
C GLU A 91 -11.58 -6.72 1.50
N GLY A 92 -10.73 -5.69 1.35
CA GLY A 92 -10.31 -5.17 0.05
C GLY A 92 -11.17 -4.01 -0.48
N TYR A 93 -11.99 -3.38 0.35
CA TYR A 93 -12.65 -2.12 0.00
C TYR A 93 -11.66 -0.96 0.15
N ILE A 94 -11.75 0.02 -0.75
CA ILE A 94 -10.90 1.20 -0.78
C ILE A 94 -11.79 2.42 -0.88
N ILE A 95 -11.63 3.36 0.04
CA ILE A 95 -12.17 4.72 -0.07
C ILE A 95 -11.01 5.64 -0.42
N HIS A 96 -11.06 6.20 -1.62
CA HIS A 96 -10.05 7.15 -2.11
C HIS A 96 -10.21 8.50 -1.43
N LYS A 97 -9.15 9.33 -1.43
CA LYS A 97 -9.17 10.68 -0.83
C LYS A 97 -10.31 11.57 -1.35
N ALA A 98 -10.71 11.37 -2.60
CA ALA A 98 -11.80 12.11 -3.24
C ALA A 98 -13.20 11.60 -2.84
N GLY A 99 -13.29 10.59 -1.97
CA GLY A 99 -14.54 10.01 -1.50
C GLY A 99 -15.08 8.86 -2.35
N LEU A 100 -14.55 8.62 -3.55
CA LEU A 100 -14.90 7.47 -4.37
C LEU A 100 -14.57 6.17 -3.63
N MET A 101 -15.50 5.23 -3.65
CA MET A 101 -15.31 3.90 -3.10
C MET A 101 -15.13 2.88 -4.23
N THR A 102 -14.09 2.06 -4.14
CA THR A 102 -13.84 0.94 -5.03
C THR A 102 -13.72 -0.33 -4.18
N GLY A 103 -14.28 -1.45 -4.63
CA GLY A 103 -14.18 -2.69 -3.88
C GLY A 103 -14.73 -3.88 -4.66
N GLY A 104 -14.72 -5.03 -3.99
CA GLY A 104 -15.04 -6.31 -4.58
C GLY A 104 -13.77 -7.13 -4.80
N ARG A 105 -13.79 -8.40 -4.39
CA ARG A 105 -12.83 -9.38 -4.88
C ARG A 105 -13.06 -9.54 -6.38
N GLY A 106 -12.31 -8.79 -7.18
CA GLY A 106 -12.27 -9.04 -8.61
C GLY A 106 -11.81 -10.48 -8.88
N PRO A 107 -12.21 -11.09 -10.01
CA PRO A 107 -11.60 -12.34 -10.43
C PRO A 107 -10.08 -12.17 -10.44
N GLU A 108 -9.35 -13.19 -10.01
CA GLU A 108 -7.90 -13.14 -10.02
C GLU A 108 -7.43 -12.72 -11.42
N PRO A 109 -6.50 -11.75 -11.53
CA PRO A 109 -6.02 -11.32 -12.83
C PRO A 109 -5.53 -12.56 -13.58
N LYS A 110 -6.06 -12.83 -14.78
CA LYS A 110 -5.56 -13.92 -15.62
C LYS A 110 -4.06 -13.68 -15.86
N GLY A 111 -3.20 -14.47 -15.22
CA GLY A 111 -1.74 -14.35 -15.28
C GLY A 111 -1.08 -13.59 -14.11
N GLY A 112 -1.85 -13.03 -13.17
CA GLY A 112 -1.33 -12.41 -11.95
C GLY A 112 -1.52 -13.32 -10.74
N LYS A 113 -0.51 -14.13 -10.40
CA LYS A 113 -0.52 -14.85 -9.12
C LYS A 113 -0.52 -13.83 -7.97
N ARG A 114 -1.32 -14.07 -6.93
CA ARG A 114 -1.17 -13.34 -5.66
C ARG A 114 0.27 -13.51 -5.20
N LYS A 115 0.98 -12.40 -5.00
CA LYS A 115 2.38 -12.43 -4.58
C LYS A 115 2.56 -12.92 -3.15
N PHE A 116 1.53 -12.76 -2.33
CA PHE A 116 1.40 -13.35 -1.01
C PHE A 116 0.33 -14.43 -1.10
N GLU A 117 0.77 -15.67 -1.09
CA GLU A 117 -0.11 -16.83 -1.10
C GLU A 117 -0.69 -17.07 0.29
N GLU A 118 -1.74 -17.87 0.37
CA GLU A 118 -2.39 -18.19 1.64
C GLU A 118 -1.41 -18.84 2.64
N ILE A 119 -0.42 -19.58 2.13
CA ILE A 119 0.63 -20.16 2.96
C ILE A 119 1.55 -19.11 3.60
N ASP A 120 1.85 -18.02 2.89
CA ASP A 120 2.65 -16.92 3.43
C ASP A 120 1.89 -16.23 4.56
N VAL A 121 0.58 -16.01 4.36
CA VAL A 121 -0.31 -15.43 5.37
C VAL A 121 -0.39 -16.32 6.61
N GLN A 122 -0.55 -17.64 6.44
CA GLN A 122 -0.57 -18.60 7.54
C GLN A 122 0.75 -18.61 8.31
N ASN A 123 1.88 -18.54 7.61
CA ASN A 123 3.19 -18.48 8.25
C ASN A 123 3.34 -17.21 9.10
N LEU A 124 2.91 -16.05 8.59
CA LEU A 124 2.89 -14.80 9.34
C LEU A 124 1.97 -14.87 10.56
N GLN A 125 0.78 -15.47 10.43
CA GLN A 125 -0.14 -15.68 11.56
C GLN A 125 0.49 -16.56 12.65
N ARG A 126 1.16 -17.65 12.26
CA ARG A 126 1.88 -18.52 13.20
C ARG A 126 3.01 -17.78 13.92
N MET A 127 3.72 -16.89 13.22
CA MET A 127 4.76 -16.07 13.85
C MET A 127 4.15 -15.08 14.85
N ALA A 128 3.03 -14.44 14.50
CA ALA A 128 2.33 -13.50 15.37
C ALA A 128 1.76 -14.16 16.64
N MET A 129 1.23 -15.39 16.54
CA MET A 129 0.69 -16.13 17.70
C MET A 129 1.75 -16.69 18.66
N LYS A 130 3.03 -16.70 18.26
CA LYS A 130 4.15 -17.19 19.08
C LYS A 130 4.81 -16.09 19.90
N LEU A 131 4.43 -14.83 19.68
CA LEU A 131 4.85 -13.64 20.43
C LEU A 131 3.78 -13.29 21.47
#